data_AF-A0A838N129-F1
#
_entry.id   AF-A0A838N129-F1
#
_cell.length_a   1.000
_cell.length_b   1.000
_cell.length_c   1.000
_cell.angle_alpha   90.00
_cell.angle_beta   90.00
_cell.angle_gamma   90.00
#
_symmetry.space_group_name_H-M   'P 1'
#
loop_
_entity.id
_entity.type
_entity.pdbx_description
1 polymer ?
#
loop_
_entity_poly.entity_id
_entity_poly.type
_entity_poly.pdbx_seq_one_letter_code
_entity_poly.pdbx_strand_id
1 'polypeptide(L)'
;MSNFEVIGMPLEELDAFLSATHPDPFRILGPHRVGENLVVRVFRPDAKEVRIITAGNAEGVPANRLHPNGFFQVALPGLGRDVDYRLHITGWDQSEWTAQDTYRYGTIMGEVDLHLFSEGNHHQIYERFGAHLRNIGGVDGVYFAVWAPNATRVSVVGDFNGWDGRVNPMRRLLGSGVWELFLPEVREGTHYK
;
A
#
# COMPACT_ATOMS: atom_id res chain seq x y z
N MET A 1 13.92 -12.37 -19.13
CA MET A 1 13.07 -11.33 -18.52
C MET A 1 13.71 -10.00 -18.85
N SER A 2 12.95 -9.03 -19.35
CA SER A 2 13.47 -7.68 -19.64
C SER A 2 14.04 -7.08 -18.35
N ASN A 3 15.29 -6.58 -18.37
CA ASN A 3 15.84 -5.82 -17.25
C ASN A 3 15.04 -4.51 -17.16
N PHE A 4 14.09 -4.45 -16.23
CA PHE A 4 13.41 -3.20 -15.91
C PHE A 4 14.25 -2.45 -14.87
N GLU A 5 14.63 -1.21 -15.18
CA GLU A 5 15.37 -0.38 -14.25
C GLU A 5 14.41 0.25 -13.23
N VAL A 6 14.40 -0.31 -12.02
CA VAL A 6 13.64 0.24 -10.88
C VAL A 6 14.54 1.25 -10.17
N ILE A 7 14.08 2.49 -10.04
CA ILE A 7 14.91 3.57 -9.52
C ILE A 7 15.05 3.38 -8.00
N GLY A 8 16.29 3.25 -7.51
CA GLY A 8 16.58 3.26 -6.08
C GLY A 8 16.08 2.05 -5.30
N MET A 9 16.01 0.86 -5.91
CA MET A 9 15.60 -0.39 -5.25
C MET A 9 16.40 -1.59 -5.79
N PRO A 10 16.85 -2.53 -4.93
CA PRO A 10 17.41 -3.81 -5.38
C PRO A 10 16.37 -4.65 -6.13
N LEU A 11 16.77 -5.32 -7.22
CA LEU A 11 15.87 -6.19 -8.00
C LEU A 11 15.28 -7.34 -7.17
N GLU A 12 16.04 -7.88 -6.22
CA GLU A 12 15.60 -8.97 -5.35
C GLU A 12 14.37 -8.60 -4.51
N GLU A 13 14.28 -7.34 -4.05
CA GLU A 13 13.13 -6.83 -3.30
C GLU A 13 11.87 -6.77 -4.19
N LEU A 14 12.03 -6.36 -5.45
CA LEU A 14 10.94 -6.37 -6.43
C LEU A 14 10.52 -7.81 -6.78
N ASP A 15 11.47 -8.71 -7.01
CA ASP A 15 11.20 -10.10 -7.34
C ASP A 15 10.48 -10.81 -6.18
N ALA A 16 10.89 -10.58 -4.94
CA ALA A 16 10.20 -11.07 -3.75
C ALA A 16 8.75 -10.56 -3.69
N PHE A 17 8.51 -9.28 -4.02
CA PHE A 17 7.17 -8.70 -4.04
C PHE A 17 6.30 -9.32 -5.13
N LEU A 18 6.81 -9.36 -6.37
CA LEU A 18 6.10 -9.93 -7.51
C LEU A 18 5.84 -11.44 -7.36
N SER A 19 6.74 -12.15 -6.67
CA SER A 19 6.61 -13.58 -6.36
C SER A 19 5.81 -13.85 -5.08
N ALA A 20 5.12 -12.86 -4.52
CA ALA A 20 4.22 -13.04 -3.39
C ALA A 20 4.91 -13.41 -2.05
N THR A 21 6.20 -13.16 -1.91
CA THR A 21 7.01 -13.58 -0.74
C THR A 21 7.54 -12.42 0.12
N HIS A 22 7.40 -11.18 -0.34
CA HIS A 22 7.88 -10.00 0.39
C HIS A 22 6.95 -9.67 1.60
N PRO A 23 7.49 -9.56 2.83
CA PRO A 23 6.68 -9.35 4.05
C PRO A 23 6.28 -7.90 4.30
N ASP A 24 6.91 -6.93 3.63
CA ASP A 24 6.64 -5.49 3.82
C ASP A 24 6.47 -4.72 2.49
N PRO A 25 5.26 -4.72 1.89
CA PRO A 25 5.03 -4.02 0.63
C PRO A 25 5.32 -2.51 0.67
N PHE A 26 5.42 -1.87 1.85
CA PHE A 26 5.74 -0.44 1.97
C PHE A 26 7.21 -0.12 1.66
N ARG A 27 8.10 -1.12 1.68
CA ARG A 27 9.47 -0.98 1.15
C ARG A 27 9.49 -0.80 -0.36
N ILE A 28 8.43 -1.24 -1.02
CA ILE A 28 8.33 -1.29 -2.48
C ILE A 28 7.42 -0.19 -3.01
N LEU A 29 6.19 -0.18 -2.49
CA LEU A 29 5.08 0.63 -2.95
C LEU A 29 5.00 1.97 -2.21
N GLY A 30 4.23 2.89 -2.78
CA GLY A 30 4.02 4.22 -2.23
C GLY A 30 5.18 5.19 -2.54
N PRO A 31 5.31 6.27 -1.76
CA PRO A 31 6.29 7.33 -1.96
C PRO A 31 7.66 7.00 -1.33
N HIS A 32 8.73 7.14 -2.11
CA HIS A 32 10.12 6.92 -1.71
C HIS A 32 11.00 8.10 -2.13
N ARG A 33 11.82 8.63 -1.23
CA ARG A 33 12.82 9.64 -1.59
C ARG A 33 14.03 8.95 -2.22
N VAL A 34 14.39 9.34 -3.44
CA VAL A 34 15.60 8.87 -4.13
C VAL A 34 16.35 10.07 -4.70
N GLY A 35 17.43 10.47 -4.04
CA GLY A 35 18.08 11.76 -4.30
C GLY A 35 17.10 12.92 -4.08
N GLU A 36 17.03 13.83 -5.04
CA GLU A 36 16.10 14.98 -5.05
C GLU A 36 14.69 14.65 -5.57
N ASN A 37 14.44 13.39 -5.93
CA ASN A 37 13.16 12.97 -6.51
C ASN A 37 12.29 12.25 -5.48
N LEU A 38 10.99 12.48 -5.58
CA LEU A 38 9.99 11.57 -5.03
C LEU A 38 9.66 10.50 -6.06
N VAL A 39 9.99 9.26 -5.78
CA VAL A 39 9.59 8.11 -6.60
C VAL A 39 8.33 7.50 -6.01
N VAL A 40 7.24 7.47 -6.79
CA VAL A 40 5.99 6.81 -6.40
C VAL A 40 5.87 5.50 -7.17
N ARG A 41 5.68 4.40 -6.45
CA ARG A 41 5.52 3.06 -7.02
C ARG A 41 4.14 2.50 -6.71
N VAL A 42 3.46 2.00 -7.73
CA VAL A 42 2.06 1.57 -7.67
C VAL A 42 1.95 0.18 -8.24
N PHE A 43 1.19 -0.68 -7.56
CA PHE A 43 0.85 -2.00 -8.07
C PHE A 43 -0.67 -2.12 -8.26
N ARG A 44 -1.11 -2.14 -9.52
CA ARG A 44 -2.50 -2.25 -9.95
C ARG A 44 -2.61 -3.20 -11.16
N PRO A 45 -2.78 -4.51 -10.92
CA PRO A 45 -2.97 -5.50 -11.98
C PRO A 45 -4.16 -5.20 -12.91
N ASP A 46 -5.16 -4.54 -12.35
CA ASP A 46 -6.40 -4.12 -13.00
C ASP A 46 -6.29 -2.79 -13.79
N ALA A 47 -5.16 -2.08 -13.65
CA ALA A 47 -4.92 -0.86 -14.39
C ALA A 47 -4.28 -1.15 -15.75
N LYS A 48 -4.72 -0.42 -16.77
CA LYS A 48 -4.01 -0.20 -18.04
C LYS A 48 -3.01 0.97 -17.92
N GLU A 49 -3.38 2.04 -17.24
CA GLU A 49 -2.53 3.21 -17.04
C GLU A 49 -2.72 3.78 -15.64
N VAL A 50 -1.67 4.43 -15.11
CA VAL A 50 -1.70 5.13 -13.83
C VAL A 50 -1.05 6.51 -14.03
N ARG A 51 -1.71 7.55 -13.55
CA ARG A 51 -1.17 8.92 -13.45
C ARG A 51 -1.17 9.37 -11.99
N ILE A 52 -0.17 10.14 -11.57
CA ILE A 52 -0.12 10.74 -10.24
C ILE A 52 -0.60 12.19 -10.33
N ILE A 53 -1.75 12.46 -9.73
CA ILE A 53 -2.36 13.79 -9.65
C ILE A 53 -1.88 14.46 -8.37
N THR A 54 -1.44 15.72 -8.46
CA THR A 54 -1.07 16.55 -7.30
C THR A 54 -1.87 17.86 -7.34
N ALA A 55 -1.92 18.60 -6.23
CA ALA A 55 -2.65 19.89 -6.18
C ALA A 55 -2.18 20.89 -7.26
N GLY A 56 -0.89 20.85 -7.64
CA GLY A 56 -0.33 21.72 -8.68
C GLY A 56 -0.44 21.19 -10.11
N ASN A 57 -0.89 19.94 -10.31
CA ASN A 57 -1.03 19.31 -11.61
C ASN A 57 -2.22 18.34 -11.61
N ALA A 58 -3.38 18.84 -12.04
CA ALA A 58 -4.64 18.10 -12.11
C ALA A 58 -4.66 17.03 -13.22
N GLU A 59 -3.93 17.24 -14.32
CA GLU A 59 -3.82 16.24 -15.41
C GLU A 59 -3.01 15.01 -14.96
N GLY A 60 -2.09 15.24 -14.02
CA GLY A 60 -1.23 14.24 -13.41
C GLY A 60 -0.03 13.87 -14.29
N VAL A 61 0.96 13.23 -13.67
CA VAL A 61 2.15 12.73 -14.35
C VAL A 61 1.99 11.23 -14.63
N PRO A 62 2.11 10.76 -15.88
CA PRO A 62 1.99 9.34 -16.19
C PRO A 62 3.11 8.52 -15.57
N ALA A 63 2.74 7.38 -14.99
CA ALA A 63 3.68 6.41 -14.46
C ALA A 63 4.07 5.39 -15.54
N ASN A 64 5.36 5.09 -15.62
CA ASN A 64 5.88 4.08 -16.53
C ASN A 64 5.49 2.69 -16.01
N ARG A 65 4.84 1.90 -16.85
CA ARG A 65 4.60 0.48 -16.54
C ARG A 65 5.92 -0.28 -16.68
N LEU A 66 6.46 -0.73 -15.56
CA LEU A 66 7.70 -1.50 -15.52
C LEU A 66 7.46 -3.02 -15.46
N HIS A 67 6.22 -3.48 -15.26
CA HIS A 67 5.94 -4.92 -15.31
C HIS A 67 4.54 -5.19 -15.87
N PRO A 68 4.34 -6.22 -16.72
CA PRO A 68 3.04 -6.54 -17.30
C PRO A 68 1.95 -6.79 -16.26
N ASN A 69 2.31 -7.32 -15.08
CA ASN A 69 1.37 -7.57 -13.97
C ASN A 69 0.87 -6.30 -13.25
N GLY A 70 1.16 -5.11 -13.78
CA GLY A 70 0.63 -3.85 -13.26
C GLY A 70 1.53 -3.17 -12.24
N PHE A 71 2.85 -3.31 -12.35
CA PHE A 71 3.79 -2.52 -11.56
C PHE A 71 4.16 -1.25 -12.34
N PHE A 72 3.95 -0.09 -11.71
CA PHE A 72 4.17 1.23 -12.28
C PHE A 72 5.11 2.04 -11.39
N GLN A 73 5.88 2.94 -12.01
CA GLN A 73 6.78 3.86 -11.33
C GLN A 73 6.75 5.24 -11.99
N VAL A 74 6.76 6.30 -11.19
CA VAL A 74 7.02 7.67 -11.64
C VAL A 74 8.04 8.34 -10.73
N ALA A 75 8.90 9.18 -11.30
CA ALA A 75 9.73 10.11 -10.54
C ALA A 75 9.14 11.51 -10.65
N LEU A 76 8.97 12.17 -9.51
CA LEU A 76 8.41 13.51 -9.37
C LEU A 76 9.51 14.41 -8.78
N PRO A 77 10.26 15.14 -9.62
CA PRO A 77 11.37 15.97 -9.16
C PRO A 77 10.92 17.11 -8.24
N GLY A 78 11.71 17.37 -7.19
CA GLY A 78 11.49 18.51 -6.29
C GLY A 78 10.30 18.37 -5.33
N LEU A 79 9.53 17.27 -5.39
CA LEU A 79 8.47 17.01 -4.43
C LEU A 79 9.01 16.29 -3.18
N GLY A 80 8.48 16.66 -2.02
CA GLY A 80 8.75 15.98 -0.75
C GLY A 80 7.88 14.74 -0.56
N ARG A 81 8.29 13.84 0.35
CA ARG A 81 7.55 12.61 0.70
C ARG A 81 6.09 12.87 1.08
N ASP A 82 5.84 13.96 1.81
CA ASP A 82 4.54 14.27 2.38
C ASP A 82 3.63 15.06 1.44
N VAL A 83 4.01 15.18 0.16
CA VAL A 83 3.15 15.81 -0.84
C VAL A 83 1.81 15.09 -0.91
N ASP A 84 0.73 15.85 -1.01
CA ASP A 84 -0.58 15.28 -1.24
C ASP A 84 -0.77 14.91 -2.72
N TYR A 85 -1.16 13.67 -2.96
CA TYR A 85 -1.38 13.15 -4.31
C TYR A 85 -2.46 12.08 -4.32
N ARG A 86 -3.05 11.87 -5.50
CA ARG A 86 -4.00 10.79 -5.78
C ARG A 86 -3.53 9.99 -6.98
N LEU A 87 -3.94 8.73 -7.02
CA LEU A 87 -3.79 7.87 -8.17
C LEU A 87 -4.97 8.09 -9.09
N HIS A 88 -4.73 8.47 -10.34
CA HIS A 88 -5.72 8.37 -11.40
C HIS A 88 -5.44 7.12 -12.20
N ILE A 89 -6.42 6.23 -12.27
CA ILE A 89 -6.25 4.89 -12.82
C ILE A 89 -7.22 4.72 -13.97
N THR A 90 -6.69 4.26 -15.10
CA THR A 90 -7.48 3.86 -16.26
C THR A 90 -7.41 2.34 -16.35
N GLY A 91 -8.56 1.66 -16.26
CA GLY A 91 -8.71 0.22 -16.36
C GLY A 91 -8.50 -0.31 -17.78
N TRP A 92 -8.41 -1.63 -17.91
CA TRP A 92 -8.30 -2.30 -19.20
C TRP A 92 -9.53 -2.07 -20.10
N ASP A 93 -10.70 -1.97 -19.48
CA ASP A 93 -11.99 -1.64 -20.10
C ASP A 93 -12.19 -0.15 -20.38
N GLN A 94 -11.15 0.68 -20.19
CA GLN A 94 -11.19 2.15 -20.28
C GLN A 94 -12.01 2.85 -19.19
N SER A 95 -12.47 2.14 -18.16
CA SER A 95 -13.03 2.80 -16.97
C SER A 95 -11.96 3.67 -16.29
N GLU A 96 -12.35 4.81 -15.73
CA GLU A 96 -11.44 5.72 -15.04
C GLU A 96 -11.93 6.02 -13.63
N TRP A 97 -11.03 6.00 -12.66
CA TRP A 97 -11.32 6.36 -11.28
C TRP A 97 -10.10 6.96 -10.59
N THR A 98 -10.34 7.68 -9.50
CA THR A 98 -9.26 8.14 -8.62
C THR A 98 -9.28 7.38 -7.30
N ALA A 99 -8.11 7.18 -6.72
CA ALA A 99 -7.96 6.53 -5.42
C ALA A 99 -6.85 7.19 -4.60
N GLN A 100 -6.97 7.13 -3.29
CA GLN A 100 -5.85 7.37 -2.38
C GLN A 100 -4.81 6.24 -2.49
N ASP A 101 -3.53 6.58 -2.34
CA ASP A 101 -2.48 5.57 -2.27
C ASP A 101 -2.46 4.92 -0.89
N THR A 102 -2.71 3.61 -0.83
CA THR A 102 -2.67 2.80 0.39
C THR A 102 -1.28 2.80 1.05
N TYR A 103 -0.21 2.86 0.26
CA TYR A 103 1.15 2.64 0.77
C TYR A 103 1.88 3.93 1.14
N ARG A 104 1.17 5.07 1.18
CA ARG A 104 1.72 6.35 1.68
C ARG A 104 1.73 6.44 3.21
N TYR A 105 0.96 5.61 3.91
CA TYR A 105 0.78 5.68 5.35
C TYR A 105 1.86 4.90 6.13
N GLY A 106 2.42 5.53 7.16
CA GLY A 106 3.41 4.91 8.06
C GLY A 106 2.78 3.85 8.98
N THR A 107 3.61 3.22 9.82
CA THR A 107 3.19 2.24 10.84
C THR A 107 2.14 2.82 11.78
N ILE A 108 1.10 2.04 12.11
CA ILE A 108 -0.04 2.51 12.92
C ILE A 108 -0.06 1.86 14.30
N MET A 109 0.11 0.53 14.39
CA MET A 109 0.23 -0.12 15.70
C MET A 109 1.57 0.24 16.35
N GLY A 110 1.50 0.79 17.57
CA GLY A 110 2.68 1.23 18.30
C GLY A 110 3.40 0.09 19.01
N GLU A 111 4.65 0.35 19.41
CA GLU A 111 5.48 -0.62 20.13
C GLU A 111 4.88 -1.06 21.47
N VAL A 112 4.18 -0.17 22.18
CA VAL A 112 3.52 -0.48 23.45
C VAL A 112 2.39 -1.50 23.26
N ASP A 113 1.54 -1.31 22.24
CA ASP A 113 0.46 -2.25 21.93
C ASP A 113 1.06 -3.62 21.56
N LEU A 114 2.12 -3.64 20.73
CA LEU A 114 2.81 -4.87 20.36
C LEU A 114 3.44 -5.58 21.55
N HIS A 115 4.11 -4.84 22.43
CA HIS A 115 4.75 -5.38 23.62
C HIS A 115 3.72 -6.02 24.57
N LEU A 116 2.65 -5.29 24.92
CA LEU A 116 1.59 -5.82 25.77
C LEU A 116 0.91 -7.05 25.14
N PHE A 117 0.74 -7.06 23.81
CA PHE A 117 0.20 -8.22 23.11
C PHE A 117 1.14 -9.43 23.21
N SER A 118 2.44 -9.24 22.99
CA SER A 118 3.43 -10.30 23.08
C SER A 118 3.55 -10.90 24.49
N GLU A 119 3.26 -10.12 25.54
CA GLU A 119 3.21 -10.62 26.92
C GLU A 119 1.85 -11.26 27.29
N GLY A 120 0.84 -11.20 26.42
CA GLY A 120 -0.52 -11.66 26.73
C GLY A 120 -1.30 -10.74 27.68
N ASN A 121 -0.83 -9.50 27.89
CA ASN A 121 -1.36 -8.55 28.87
C ASN A 121 -2.18 -7.40 28.24
N HIS A 122 -2.37 -7.40 26.92
CA HIS A 122 -3.16 -6.36 26.24
C HIS A 122 -4.67 -6.65 26.34
N HIS A 123 -5.29 -6.28 27.46
CA HIS A 123 -6.71 -6.56 27.71
C HIS A 123 -7.68 -5.89 26.73
N GLN A 124 -7.27 -4.79 26.09
CA GLN A 124 -8.04 -4.07 25.07
C GLN A 124 -7.53 -4.30 23.64
N ILE A 125 -6.89 -5.45 23.36
CA ILE A 125 -6.27 -5.69 22.03
C ILE A 125 -7.30 -5.63 20.89
N TYR A 126 -8.58 -5.86 21.19
CA TYR A 126 -9.69 -5.73 20.24
C TYR A 126 -9.87 -4.31 19.69
N GLU A 127 -9.32 -3.27 20.34
CA GLU A 127 -9.31 -1.89 19.82
C GLU A 127 -8.23 -1.66 18.74
N ARG A 128 -7.33 -2.64 18.59
CA ARG A 128 -6.22 -2.62 17.63
C ARG A 128 -6.39 -3.70 16.55
N PHE A 129 -6.67 -4.95 16.92
CA PHE A 129 -6.92 -6.03 15.97
C PHE A 129 -8.33 -5.98 15.37
N GLY A 130 -8.47 -6.58 14.19
CA GLY A 130 -9.69 -6.55 13.40
C GLY A 130 -9.69 -5.39 12.42
N ALA A 131 -10.88 -4.84 12.16
CA ALA A 131 -11.11 -3.74 11.25
C ALA A 131 -11.68 -2.54 12.01
N HIS A 132 -11.03 -1.38 11.92
CA HIS A 132 -11.38 -0.17 12.66
C HIS A 132 -11.47 1.03 11.73
N LEU A 133 -12.59 1.76 11.78
CA LEU A 133 -12.68 3.07 11.13
C LEU A 133 -11.64 4.01 11.76
N ARG A 134 -10.85 4.68 10.90
CA ARG A 134 -9.81 5.64 11.31
C ARG A 134 -9.78 6.80 10.33
N ASN A 135 -9.48 7.99 10.86
CA ASN A 135 -9.05 9.14 10.07
C ASN A 135 -7.53 9.29 10.24
N ILE A 136 -6.78 9.17 9.14
CA ILE A 136 -5.32 9.30 9.15
C ILE A 136 -4.92 10.35 8.12
N GLY A 137 -4.29 11.43 8.58
CA GLY A 137 -3.89 12.53 7.70
C GLY A 137 -5.07 13.23 7.02
N GLY A 138 -6.23 13.30 7.68
CA GLY A 138 -7.45 13.89 7.11
C GLY A 138 -8.24 12.96 6.18
N VAL A 139 -7.79 11.72 5.98
CA VAL A 139 -8.45 10.73 5.12
C VAL A 139 -9.12 9.67 5.96
N ASP A 140 -10.43 9.51 5.79
CA ASP A 140 -11.19 8.41 6.39
C ASP A 140 -10.90 7.09 5.66
N GLY A 141 -10.82 6.01 6.42
CA GLY A 141 -10.63 4.67 5.90
C GLY A 141 -10.77 3.61 6.99
N VAL A 142 -10.34 2.39 6.67
CA VAL A 142 -10.34 1.27 7.61
C VAL A 142 -8.92 0.78 7.84
N TYR A 143 -8.55 0.72 9.11
CA TYR A 143 -7.33 0.07 9.59
C TYR A 143 -7.61 -1.41 9.85
N PHE A 144 -6.81 -2.28 9.25
CA PHE A 144 -6.86 -3.71 9.41
C PHE A 144 -5.61 -4.20 10.14
N ALA A 145 -5.80 -5.06 11.14
CA ALA A 145 -4.70 -5.78 11.77
C ALA A 145 -5.08 -7.21 12.15
N VAL A 146 -4.17 -8.15 11.87
CA VAL A 146 -4.36 -9.58 12.15
C VAL A 146 -3.05 -10.21 12.62
N TRP A 147 -3.14 -11.13 13.57
CA TRP A 147 -2.00 -11.92 14.01
C TRP A 147 -1.87 -13.19 13.17
N ALA A 148 -0.77 -13.32 12.42
CA ALA A 148 -0.50 -14.46 11.56
C ALA A 148 1.03 -14.67 11.45
N PRO A 149 1.70 -15.10 12.53
CA PRO A 149 3.16 -15.05 12.66
C PRO A 149 3.89 -15.93 11.64
N ASN A 150 3.27 -17.04 11.24
CA ASN A 150 3.84 -18.02 10.31
C ASN A 150 3.41 -17.79 8.85
N ALA A 151 2.59 -16.77 8.57
CA ALA A 151 2.21 -16.46 7.20
C ALA A 151 3.40 -15.89 6.42
N THR A 152 3.53 -16.29 5.15
CA THR A 152 4.50 -15.67 4.23
C THR A 152 4.00 -14.32 3.73
N ARG A 153 2.68 -14.19 3.52
CA ARG A 153 2.02 -12.95 3.09
C ARG A 153 0.58 -12.95 3.60
N VAL A 154 0.08 -11.77 3.94
CA VAL A 154 -1.35 -11.52 4.19
C VAL A 154 -1.78 -10.37 3.30
N SER A 155 -3.01 -10.43 2.80
CA SER A 155 -3.64 -9.35 2.02
C SER A 155 -5.06 -9.16 2.51
N VAL A 156 -5.58 -7.92 2.44
CA VAL A 156 -7.01 -7.65 2.65
C VAL A 156 -7.72 -7.75 1.31
N VAL A 157 -8.78 -8.55 1.22
CA VAL A 157 -9.62 -8.66 0.00
C VAL A 157 -11.03 -8.24 0.31
N GLY A 158 -11.72 -7.62 -0.64
CA GLY A 158 -13.10 -7.22 -0.46
C GLY A 158 -13.69 -6.57 -1.70
N ASP A 159 -14.89 -6.02 -1.55
CA ASP A 159 -15.63 -5.39 -2.66
C ASP A 159 -14.84 -4.24 -3.30
N PHE A 160 -14.05 -3.52 -2.50
CA PHE A 160 -13.23 -2.37 -2.93
C PHE A 160 -12.05 -2.73 -3.86
N ASN A 161 -11.63 -3.99 -3.92
CA ASN A 161 -10.53 -4.44 -4.78
C ASN A 161 -10.92 -5.62 -5.67
N GLY A 162 -12.23 -5.85 -5.87
CA GLY A 162 -12.73 -6.95 -6.69
C GLY A 162 -12.31 -8.33 -6.15
N TRP A 163 -12.07 -8.44 -4.84
CA TRP A 163 -11.57 -9.63 -4.18
C TRP A 163 -10.19 -10.11 -4.67
N ASP A 164 -9.38 -9.22 -5.27
CA ASP A 164 -8.02 -9.55 -5.75
C ASP A 164 -6.97 -9.35 -4.65
N GLY A 165 -6.52 -10.46 -4.06
CA GLY A 165 -5.49 -10.49 -3.00
C GLY A 165 -4.10 -10.02 -3.40
N ARG A 166 -3.88 -9.60 -4.65
CA ARG A 166 -2.62 -9.01 -5.10
C ARG A 166 -2.59 -7.48 -4.90
N VAL A 167 -3.75 -6.83 -4.81
CA VAL A 167 -3.85 -5.35 -4.81
C VAL A 167 -3.47 -4.75 -3.45
N ASN A 168 -3.91 -5.38 -2.35
CA ASN A 168 -3.74 -4.85 -1.00
C ASN A 168 -3.00 -5.82 -0.04
N PRO A 169 -1.75 -6.27 -0.35
CA PRO A 169 -0.90 -6.92 0.65
C PRO A 169 -0.63 -6.03 1.87
N MET A 170 -0.58 -6.67 3.04
CA MET A 170 -0.31 -6.04 4.34
C MET A 170 1.19 -6.06 4.65
N ARG A 171 1.67 -5.18 5.54
CA ARG A 171 3.03 -5.30 6.09
C ARG A 171 3.04 -6.14 7.36
N ARG A 172 4.08 -6.95 7.53
CA ARG A 172 4.37 -7.63 8.79
C ARG A 172 5.18 -6.72 9.71
N LEU A 173 4.67 -6.49 10.91
CA LEU A 173 5.40 -5.83 12.00
C LEU A 173 6.40 -6.84 12.58
N LEU A 174 7.69 -6.58 12.37
CA LEU A 174 8.77 -7.48 12.77
C LEU A 174 8.75 -7.69 14.30
N GLY A 175 9.02 -8.92 14.73
CA GLY A 175 9.04 -9.31 16.14
C GLY A 175 7.70 -9.80 16.70
N SER A 176 6.56 -9.29 16.22
CA SER A 176 5.23 -9.66 16.74
C SER A 176 4.47 -10.68 15.88
N GLY A 177 4.77 -10.76 14.59
CA GLY A 177 4.00 -11.56 13.63
C GLY A 177 2.61 -10.99 13.31
N VAL A 178 2.38 -9.73 13.71
CA VAL A 178 1.18 -8.96 13.36
C VAL A 178 1.33 -8.41 11.95
N TRP A 179 0.24 -8.44 11.19
CA TRP A 179 0.12 -7.82 9.89
C TRP A 179 -0.82 -6.64 9.99
N GLU A 180 -0.47 -5.52 9.36
CA GLU A 180 -1.34 -4.33 9.33
C GLU A 180 -1.42 -3.66 7.95
N LEU A 181 -2.53 -2.96 7.71
CA LEU A 181 -2.76 -2.13 6.54
C LEU A 181 -3.84 -1.09 6.84
N PHE A 182 -3.65 0.15 6.40
CA PHE A 182 -4.73 1.13 6.36
C PHE A 182 -5.21 1.30 4.92
N LEU A 183 -6.49 1.03 4.68
CA LEU A 183 -7.13 1.22 3.40
C LEU A 183 -7.95 2.51 3.42
N PRO A 184 -7.45 3.59 2.77
CA PRO A 184 -8.19 4.83 2.68
C PRO A 184 -9.48 4.64 1.87
N GLU A 185 -10.49 5.47 2.13
CA GLU A 185 -11.77 5.54 1.40
C GLU A 185 -12.68 4.31 1.53
N VAL A 186 -12.23 3.24 2.20
CA VAL A 186 -13.08 2.11 2.61
C VAL A 186 -14.04 2.56 3.71
N ARG A 187 -15.30 2.15 3.61
CA ARG A 187 -16.39 2.59 4.50
C ARG A 187 -16.96 1.45 5.33
N GLU A 188 -17.67 1.82 6.38
CA GLU A 188 -18.48 0.91 7.18
C GLU A 188 -19.44 0.08 6.31
N GLY A 189 -19.63 -1.20 6.68
CA GLY A 189 -20.49 -2.14 5.97
C GLY A 189 -19.84 -2.82 4.75
N THR A 190 -18.60 -2.46 4.40
CA THR A 190 -17.86 -3.12 3.32
C THR A 190 -17.49 -4.56 3.68
N HIS A 191 -17.75 -5.51 2.79
CA HIS A 191 -17.34 -6.91 3.00
C HIS A 191 -15.85 -7.10 2.74
N TYR A 192 -15.21 -7.91 3.58
CA TYR A 192 -13.81 -8.25 3.44
C TYR A 192 -13.47 -9.66 3.96
N LYS A 193 -12.28 -10.15 3.62
CA LYS A 193 -11.59 -11.30 4.22
C LYS A 193 -10.10 -10.99 4.41
#